data_AF-A0A413K020-F1
#
_entry.id   AF-A0A413K020-F1
#
_cell.length_a   1.000
_cell.length_b   1.000
_cell.length_c   1.000
_cell.angle_alpha   90.00
_cell.angle_beta   90.00
_cell.angle_gamma   90.00
#
_symmetry.space_group_name_H-M   'P 1'
#
loop_
_entity.id
_entity.type
_entity.pdbx_description
1 polymer ?
#
loop_
_entity_poly.entity_id
_entity_poly.type
_entity_poly.pdbx_seq_one_letter_code
_entity_poly.pdbx_strand_id
1 'polypeptide(L)'
;MLSLFDYDKLVVSIPYSPSELVIDNNLYGIAYWLKSYAGLDVNKSLDASIEHGVFFGNLVREDDRLYPVKSMITFGNRRIKHLEYGGINKNIIAVGPYIHYAQSLLSYQEKSDLKAKLGRTLLVFPSHGIIGVTATFNNDEFIEEIERVRKDFDTVLISLYWTDVLKPDLVASYEALGYKIVTSGHRFDLNFLSRQRSFIELADYTMSNNLGTHVGYCIHLNKPHYIFQQRVFYDAKDQKTQKHLSDASNQDNNLTYEWELKEICEAFNQYEIDITEKQREIVEEYWGESYIRTPEELRNLLRYSK
;
A
#
# COMPACT_ATOMS: atom_id res chain seq x y z
N MET A 1 13.75 -7.09 20.65
CA MET A 1 12.89 -6.43 19.63
C MET A 1 13.48 -6.80 18.28
N LEU A 2 12.67 -7.24 17.32
CA LEU A 2 13.16 -7.55 15.96
C LEU A 2 13.61 -6.26 15.28
N SER A 3 14.71 -6.31 14.55
CA SER A 3 15.16 -5.17 13.74
C SER A 3 14.20 -4.95 12.57
N LEU A 4 14.06 -3.69 12.11
CA LEU A 4 13.37 -3.38 10.85
C LEU A 4 13.99 -4.12 9.65
N PHE A 5 15.30 -4.39 9.70
CA PHE A 5 16.04 -5.02 8.61
C PHE A 5 16.10 -6.56 8.72
N ASP A 6 15.52 -7.17 9.76
CA ASP A 6 15.42 -8.63 9.89
C ASP A 6 14.27 -9.18 9.01
N TYR A 7 14.33 -8.97 7.70
CA TYR A 7 13.22 -9.24 6.78
C TYR A 7 12.73 -10.70 6.86
N ASP A 8 13.64 -11.64 7.07
CA ASP A 8 13.40 -13.09 7.18
C ASP A 8 12.55 -13.44 8.41
N LYS A 9 12.80 -12.76 9.54
CA LYS A 9 12.04 -12.94 10.78
C LYS A 9 10.69 -12.23 10.75
N LEU A 10 10.58 -11.15 9.99
CA LEU A 10 9.36 -10.34 9.87
C LEU A 10 8.27 -10.98 9.00
N VAL A 11 8.62 -11.97 8.18
CA VAL A 11 7.68 -12.69 7.31
C VAL A 11 7.30 -14.07 7.83
N VAL A 12 7.78 -14.44 9.02
CA VAL A 12 7.39 -15.68 9.69
C VAL A 12 5.87 -15.73 9.79
N SER A 13 5.31 -16.90 9.47
CA SER A 13 3.86 -17.08 9.39
C SER A 13 3.19 -16.71 10.72
N ILE A 14 2.19 -15.82 10.62
CA ILE A 14 1.34 -15.44 11.74
C ILE A 14 0.00 -16.16 11.54
N PRO A 15 -0.45 -16.99 12.51
CA PRO A 15 -1.76 -17.62 12.44
C PRO A 15 -2.87 -16.58 12.35
N TYR A 16 -3.91 -16.87 11.56
CA TYR A 16 -5.08 -15.99 11.51
C TYR A 16 -5.82 -16.02 12.85
N SER A 17 -5.82 -14.90 13.55
CA SER A 17 -6.48 -14.70 14.84
C SER A 17 -7.25 -13.36 14.78
N PRO A 18 -8.46 -13.34 14.23
CA PRO A 18 -9.15 -12.08 13.94
C PRO A 18 -9.57 -11.32 15.19
N SER A 19 -9.39 -10.00 15.15
CA SER A 19 -9.95 -9.04 16.09
C SER A 19 -11.15 -8.28 15.52
N GLU A 20 -11.36 -8.38 14.21
CA GLU A 20 -12.42 -7.71 13.45
C GLU A 20 -13.39 -8.72 12.85
N LEU A 21 -14.67 -8.36 12.80
CA LEU A 21 -15.73 -9.14 12.16
C LEU A 21 -15.51 -9.27 10.65
N VAL A 22 -15.14 -8.17 10.01
CA VAL A 22 -14.81 -8.14 8.58
C VAL A 22 -13.41 -8.73 8.42
N ILE A 23 -13.28 -9.83 7.67
CA ILE A 23 -12.02 -10.58 7.49
C ILE A 23 -10.92 -9.63 7.03
N ASP A 24 -11.28 -8.83 6.04
CA ASP A 24 -10.45 -7.83 5.41
C ASP A 24 -9.84 -6.84 6.44
N ASN A 25 -10.60 -6.35 7.42
CA ASN A 25 -10.09 -5.39 8.40
C ASN A 25 -8.93 -5.92 9.28
N ASN A 26 -8.68 -7.23 9.27
CA ASN A 26 -7.58 -7.87 9.99
C ASN A 26 -6.24 -7.84 9.23
N LEU A 27 -6.20 -7.26 8.02
CA LEU A 27 -4.98 -7.15 7.23
C LEU A 27 -4.21 -5.85 7.51
N TYR A 28 -2.89 -5.95 7.47
CA TYR A 28 -1.93 -4.84 7.45
C TYR A 28 -1.98 -3.88 8.64
N GLY A 29 -2.72 -4.23 9.70
CA GLY A 29 -2.88 -3.40 10.89
C GLY A 29 -3.74 -2.14 10.68
N ILE A 30 -4.44 -1.98 9.55
CA ILE A 30 -5.15 -0.73 9.22
C ILE A 30 -6.22 -0.41 10.27
N ALA A 31 -7.09 -1.37 10.60
CA ALA A 31 -8.14 -1.17 11.60
C ALA A 31 -7.57 -0.83 12.98
N TYR A 32 -6.46 -1.46 13.37
CA TYR A 32 -5.77 -1.18 14.62
C TYR A 32 -5.31 0.29 14.67
N TRP A 33 -4.64 0.78 13.62
CA TRP A 33 -4.12 2.14 13.60
C TRP A 33 -5.21 3.21 13.50
N LEU A 34 -6.28 2.98 12.73
CA LEU A 34 -7.44 3.87 12.71
C LEU A 34 -8.07 3.99 14.11
N LYS A 35 -8.30 2.87 14.81
CA LYS A 35 -8.85 2.86 16.17
C LYS A 35 -7.91 3.49 17.18
N SER A 36 -6.63 3.13 17.15
CA SER A 36 -5.61 3.66 18.05
C SER A 36 -5.48 5.17 17.91
N TYR A 37 -5.39 5.68 16.68
CA TYR A 37 -5.33 7.10 16.39
C TYR A 37 -6.59 7.83 16.86
N ALA A 38 -7.77 7.24 16.65
CA ALA A 38 -9.05 7.75 17.15
C ALA A 38 -9.23 7.61 18.67
N GLY A 39 -8.30 6.98 19.41
CA GLY A 39 -8.48 6.68 20.85
C GLY A 39 -9.71 5.81 21.13
N LEU A 40 -9.98 4.85 20.26
CA LEU A 40 -11.01 3.81 20.42
C LEU A 40 -10.40 2.54 21.01
N ASP A 41 -11.25 1.67 21.53
CA ASP A 41 -10.83 0.35 22.01
C ASP A 41 -10.44 -0.54 20.81
N VAL A 42 -9.14 -0.82 20.70
CA VAL A 42 -8.56 -1.62 19.61
C VAL A 42 -9.02 -3.08 19.61
N ASN A 43 -9.64 -3.57 20.68
CA ASN A 43 -10.17 -4.93 20.76
C ASN A 43 -11.64 -5.04 20.30
N LYS A 44 -12.31 -3.91 20.05
CA LYS A 44 -13.68 -3.91 19.51
C LYS A 44 -13.63 -3.82 18.00
N SER A 45 -14.42 -4.67 17.35
CA SER A 45 -14.62 -4.62 15.90
C SER A 45 -15.23 -3.29 15.49
N LEU A 46 -14.80 -2.76 14.36
CA LEU A 46 -15.48 -1.66 13.70
C LEU A 46 -16.81 -2.15 13.12
N ASP A 47 -17.85 -1.31 13.20
CA ASP A 47 -19.05 -1.46 12.37
C ASP A 47 -18.82 -0.75 11.01
N ALA A 48 -17.76 -1.20 10.33
CA ALA A 48 -17.37 -0.75 9.01
C ALA A 48 -16.49 -1.81 8.34
N SER A 49 -16.56 -1.94 7.01
CA SER A 49 -15.53 -2.60 6.21
C SER A 49 -14.45 -1.60 5.80
N ILE A 50 -13.22 -2.04 5.60
CA ILE A 50 -12.10 -1.21 5.15
C ILE A 50 -11.59 -1.78 3.81
N GLU A 51 -11.52 -0.96 2.77
CA GLU A 51 -10.80 -1.34 1.56
C GLU A 51 -9.29 -1.35 1.83
N HIS A 52 -8.57 -2.43 1.52
CA HIS A 52 -7.15 -2.62 1.89
C HIS A 52 -6.17 -1.58 1.35
N GLY A 53 -6.48 -1.08 0.18
CA GLY A 53 -5.66 -0.19 -0.60
C GLY A 53 -6.54 0.60 -1.54
N VAL A 54 -5.93 1.51 -2.27
CA VAL A 54 -6.65 2.29 -3.28
C VAL A 54 -7.13 1.34 -4.37
N PHE A 55 -8.44 1.36 -4.61
CA PHE A 55 -9.06 0.71 -5.75
C PHE A 55 -9.05 1.67 -6.93
N PHE A 56 -8.41 1.27 -8.02
CA PHE A 56 -8.47 1.96 -9.30
C PHE A 56 -9.59 1.33 -10.14
N GLY A 57 -10.31 2.17 -10.86
CA GLY A 57 -11.52 1.79 -11.58
C GLY A 57 -12.76 1.68 -10.69
N ASN A 58 -13.88 1.44 -11.35
CA ASN A 58 -15.21 1.41 -10.73
C ASN A 58 -15.63 0.02 -10.23
N LEU A 59 -14.68 -0.92 -10.08
CA LEU A 59 -14.98 -2.24 -9.55
C LEU A 59 -15.42 -2.15 -8.08
N VAL A 60 -16.61 -2.68 -7.77
CA VAL A 60 -17.11 -2.85 -6.40
C VAL A 60 -17.29 -4.35 -6.16
N ARG A 61 -16.59 -4.90 -5.17
CA ARG A 61 -16.63 -6.35 -4.90
C ARG A 61 -17.98 -6.73 -4.29
N GLU A 62 -18.41 -7.98 -4.48
CA GLU A 62 -19.67 -8.44 -3.89
C GLU A 62 -19.61 -8.47 -2.36
N ASP A 63 -18.48 -8.89 -1.78
CA ASP A 63 -18.27 -8.91 -0.33
C ASP A 63 -18.46 -7.53 0.31
N ASP A 64 -18.06 -6.47 -0.40
CA ASP A 64 -18.22 -5.07 0.03
C ASP A 64 -19.70 -4.70 0.23
N ARG A 65 -20.62 -5.40 -0.45
CA ARG A 65 -22.09 -5.29 -0.26
C ARG A 65 -22.58 -6.18 0.88
N LEU A 66 -22.05 -7.40 0.97
CA LEU A 66 -22.58 -8.47 1.82
C LEU A 66 -22.17 -8.37 3.29
N TYR A 67 -21.01 -7.77 3.62
CA TYR A 67 -20.59 -7.67 5.02
C TYR A 67 -21.67 -6.98 5.87
N PRO A 68 -22.05 -7.54 7.05
CA PRO A 68 -23.14 -7.05 7.88
C PRO A 68 -22.70 -5.85 8.74
N VAL A 69 -22.21 -4.81 8.09
CA VAL A 69 -21.71 -3.58 8.68
C VAL A 69 -22.34 -2.37 8.02
N LYS A 70 -22.50 -1.27 8.76
CA LYS A 70 -23.23 -0.07 8.29
C LYS A 70 -22.40 0.84 7.41
N SER A 71 -21.08 0.83 7.58
CA SER A 71 -20.18 1.78 6.94
C SER A 71 -19.11 1.09 6.09
N MET A 72 -18.50 1.85 5.19
CA MET A 72 -17.36 1.45 4.39
C MET A 72 -16.30 2.54 4.42
N ILE A 73 -15.10 2.21 4.88
CA ILE A 73 -13.97 3.12 4.96
C ILE A 73 -13.15 3.00 3.68
N THR A 74 -12.85 4.14 3.08
CA THR A 74 -12.11 4.27 1.82
C THR A 74 -11.19 5.50 1.82
N PHE A 75 -10.55 5.78 0.70
CA PHE A 75 -9.54 6.82 0.51
C PHE A 75 -10.13 8.18 0.14
N GLY A 76 -10.22 8.49 -1.15
CA GLY A 76 -10.53 9.82 -1.67
C GLY A 76 -11.74 9.88 -2.61
N ASN A 77 -11.93 11.07 -3.16
CA ASN A 77 -13.10 11.46 -3.96
C ASN A 77 -13.38 10.54 -5.15
N ARG A 78 -12.32 10.11 -5.87
CA ARG A 78 -12.50 9.21 -7.01
C ARG A 78 -13.19 7.91 -6.61
N ARG A 79 -12.74 7.31 -5.51
CA ARG A 79 -13.29 6.04 -5.04
C ARG A 79 -14.70 6.20 -4.50
N ILE A 80 -15.02 7.31 -3.84
CA ILE A 80 -16.40 7.62 -3.40
C ILE A 80 -17.36 7.56 -4.59
N LYS A 81 -17.04 8.28 -5.68
CA LYS A 81 -17.87 8.31 -6.91
C LYS A 81 -18.10 6.91 -7.48
N HIS A 82 -17.06 6.06 -7.47
CA HIS A 82 -17.16 4.68 -7.94
C HIS A 82 -18.04 3.80 -7.06
N LEU A 83 -17.92 3.93 -5.74
CA LEU A 83 -18.75 3.19 -4.79
C LEU A 83 -20.22 3.60 -4.89
N GLU A 84 -20.49 4.90 -5.04
CA GLU A 84 -21.83 5.46 -5.26
C GLU A 84 -22.43 4.98 -6.59
N TYR A 85 -21.67 5.08 -7.69
CA TYR A 85 -22.06 4.58 -9.01
C TYR A 85 -22.34 3.07 -8.98
N GLY A 86 -21.50 2.32 -8.26
CA GLY A 86 -21.67 0.90 -8.04
C GLY A 86 -22.84 0.55 -7.11
N GLY A 87 -23.57 1.51 -6.55
CA GLY A 87 -24.76 1.27 -5.73
C GLY A 87 -24.46 0.67 -4.36
N ILE A 88 -23.36 1.08 -3.71
CA ILE A 88 -23.12 0.73 -2.30
C ILE A 88 -24.21 1.36 -1.42
N ASN A 89 -24.92 0.52 -0.67
CA ASN A 89 -25.96 0.93 0.28
C ASN A 89 -25.43 1.02 1.73
N LYS A 90 -24.18 1.45 1.88
CA LYS A 90 -23.50 1.65 3.16
C LYS A 90 -23.07 3.10 3.27
N ASN A 91 -22.89 3.59 4.49
CA ASN A 91 -22.31 4.91 4.70
C ASN A 91 -20.82 4.90 4.26
N ILE A 92 -20.48 5.64 3.21
CA ILE A 92 -19.11 5.73 2.69
C ILE A 92 -18.34 6.77 3.51
N ILE A 93 -17.24 6.35 4.15
CA ILE A 93 -16.40 7.17 5.00
C ILE A 93 -15.01 7.25 4.36
N ALA A 94 -14.75 8.33 3.65
CA ALA A 94 -13.42 8.64 3.15
C ALA A 94 -12.56 9.25 4.27
N VAL A 95 -11.39 8.66 4.47
CA VAL A 95 -10.40 9.04 5.51
C VAL A 95 -9.03 9.35 4.94
N GLY A 96 -8.85 9.32 3.63
CA GLY A 96 -7.57 9.61 3.02
C GLY A 96 -6.55 8.46 3.13
N PRO A 97 -5.23 8.73 2.96
CA PRO A 97 -4.19 7.71 2.98
C PRO A 97 -4.02 7.10 4.38
N TYR A 98 -4.29 5.80 4.54
CA TYR A 98 -4.25 5.17 5.87
C TYR A 98 -2.90 5.27 6.61
N ILE A 99 -1.80 5.39 5.86
CA ILE A 99 -0.46 5.53 6.45
C ILE A 99 -0.33 6.77 7.34
N HIS A 100 -1.18 7.78 7.12
CA HIS A 100 -1.29 8.96 7.98
C HIS A 100 -1.51 8.58 9.45
N TYR A 101 -2.41 7.61 9.68
CA TYR A 101 -2.87 7.19 11.00
C TYR A 101 -1.91 6.22 11.71
N ALA A 102 -1.01 5.58 10.95
CA ALA A 102 0.01 4.70 11.51
C ALA A 102 1.19 5.51 12.07
N GLN A 103 1.74 5.05 13.21
CA GLN A 103 2.95 5.64 13.76
C GLN A 103 4.20 4.96 13.20
N SER A 104 5.27 5.72 13.03
CA SER A 104 6.59 5.16 12.73
C SER A 104 7.05 4.25 13.86
N LEU A 105 7.75 3.17 13.52
CA LEU A 105 8.43 2.31 14.50
C LEU A 105 9.75 2.91 14.98
N LEU A 106 10.20 4.00 14.35
CA LEU A 106 11.44 4.67 14.66
C LEU A 106 11.18 6.01 15.36
N SER A 107 11.85 6.21 16.48
CA SER A 107 12.00 7.53 17.08
C SER A 107 12.82 8.47 16.17
N TYR A 108 12.78 9.76 16.46
CA TYR A 108 13.58 10.75 15.74
C TYR A 108 15.08 10.42 15.78
N GLN A 109 15.60 10.02 16.95
CA GLN A 109 17.01 9.68 17.10
C GLN A 109 17.38 8.43 16.29
N GLU A 110 16.57 7.37 16.35
CA GLU A 110 16.85 6.16 15.57
C GLU A 110 16.78 6.41 14.06
N LYS A 111 15.86 7.26 13.60
CA LYS A 111 15.83 7.72 12.20
C LYS A 111 17.12 8.45 11.84
N SER A 112 17.56 9.39 12.67
CA SER A 112 18.80 10.15 12.44
C SER A 112 20.02 9.22 12.37
N ASP A 113 20.15 8.28 13.30
CA ASP A 113 21.25 7.33 13.36
C ASP A 113 21.26 6.38 12.17
N LEU A 114 20.09 5.91 11.73
CA LEU A 114 19.96 5.08 10.54
C LEU A 114 20.26 5.87 9.27
N LYS A 115 19.76 7.10 9.14
CA LYS A 115 20.08 7.98 8.01
C LYS A 115 21.56 8.26 7.89
N ALA A 116 22.27 8.47 9.00
CA ALA A 116 23.72 8.66 8.99
C ALA A 116 24.47 7.42 8.46
N LYS A 117 23.93 6.21 8.66
CA LYS A 117 24.50 4.96 8.16
C LYS A 117 24.13 4.63 6.71
N LEU A 118 22.90 4.96 6.32
CA LEU A 118 22.36 4.64 4.99
C LEU A 118 22.72 5.71 3.93
N GLY A 119 23.00 6.94 4.35
CA GLY A 119 23.17 8.06 3.44
C GLY A 119 21.88 8.39 2.69
N ARG A 120 22.02 8.87 1.46
CA ARG A 120 20.90 9.09 0.54
C ARG A 120 20.32 7.74 0.15
N THR A 121 19.03 7.55 0.39
CA THR A 121 18.35 6.26 0.31
C THR A 121 17.27 6.27 -0.75
N LEU A 122 17.38 5.37 -1.73
CA LEU A 122 16.35 5.03 -2.69
C LEU A 122 15.54 3.84 -2.17
N LEU A 123 14.22 3.99 -2.04
CA LEU A 123 13.31 2.90 -1.68
C LEU A 123 12.55 2.43 -2.92
N VAL A 124 12.71 1.16 -3.25
CA VAL A 124 12.12 0.53 -4.44
C VAL A 124 10.99 -0.40 -4.01
N PHE A 125 9.84 -0.29 -4.68
CA PHE A 125 8.70 -1.21 -4.52
C PHE A 125 8.49 -2.00 -5.81
N PRO A 126 9.07 -3.22 -5.93
CA PRO A 126 8.74 -4.12 -7.02
C PRO A 126 7.27 -4.55 -6.96
N SER A 127 6.68 -4.78 -8.12
CA SER A 127 5.36 -5.39 -8.24
C SER A 127 5.32 -6.73 -7.53
N HIS A 128 4.25 -6.97 -6.79
CA HIS A 128 4.12 -8.17 -5.98
C HIS A 128 2.87 -8.97 -6.34
N GLY A 129 2.93 -10.27 -6.07
CA GLY A 129 1.76 -11.14 -6.14
C GLY A 129 0.78 -10.88 -4.99
N ILE A 130 -0.40 -11.47 -5.10
CA ILE A 130 -1.32 -11.66 -3.95
C ILE A 130 -1.35 -13.14 -3.59
N ILE A 131 -1.96 -13.51 -2.45
CA ILE A 131 -2.02 -14.93 -2.10
C ILE A 131 -2.69 -15.73 -3.23
N GLY A 132 -1.94 -16.66 -3.80
CA GLY A 132 -2.39 -17.50 -4.90
C GLY A 132 -2.27 -16.89 -6.29
N VAL A 133 -1.64 -15.72 -6.43
CA VAL A 133 -1.33 -15.11 -7.72
C VAL A 133 0.12 -14.64 -7.70
N THR A 134 0.92 -15.10 -8.67
CA THR A 134 2.31 -14.66 -8.81
C THR A 134 2.36 -13.49 -9.77
N ALA A 135 3.05 -12.41 -9.39
CA ALA A 135 3.41 -11.34 -10.30
C ALA A 135 4.74 -11.66 -10.98
N THR A 136 4.78 -11.56 -12.31
CA THR A 136 5.97 -11.80 -13.13
C THR A 136 6.20 -10.59 -14.03
N PHE A 137 7.43 -10.08 -14.08
CA PHE A 137 7.85 -8.96 -14.92
C PHE A 137 9.33 -9.12 -15.30
N ASN A 138 9.83 -8.27 -16.19
CA ASN A 138 11.24 -8.26 -16.58
C ASN A 138 12.09 -7.65 -15.46
N ASN A 139 12.62 -8.52 -14.59
CA ASN A 139 13.42 -8.09 -13.44
C ASN A 139 14.76 -7.46 -13.85
N ASP A 140 15.37 -7.93 -14.93
CA ASP A 140 16.65 -7.40 -15.43
C ASP A 140 16.47 -5.96 -15.91
N GLU A 141 15.43 -5.69 -16.69
CA GLU A 141 15.08 -4.32 -17.13
C GLU A 141 14.73 -3.42 -15.93
N PHE A 142 14.08 -3.96 -14.90
CA PHE A 142 13.81 -3.17 -13.70
C PHE A 142 15.10 -2.85 -12.93
N ILE A 143 16.02 -3.82 -12.83
CA ILE A 143 17.35 -3.62 -12.23
C ILE A 143 18.14 -2.56 -13.00
N GLU A 144 18.14 -2.60 -14.33
CA GLU A 144 18.79 -1.58 -15.17
C GLU A 144 18.26 -0.17 -14.86
N GLU A 145 16.95 -0.04 -14.67
CA GLU A 145 16.33 1.23 -14.33
C GLU A 145 16.64 1.66 -12.88
N ILE A 146 16.66 0.74 -11.93
CA ILE A 146 17.12 1.02 -10.55
C ILE A 146 18.57 1.50 -10.59
N GLU A 147 19.45 0.87 -11.36
CA GLU A 147 20.85 1.28 -11.52
C GLU A 147 20.99 2.67 -12.19
N ARG A 148 20.07 3.02 -13.10
CA ARG A 148 20.00 4.36 -13.68
C ARG A 148 19.69 5.42 -12.61
N VAL A 149 18.67 5.18 -11.78
CA VAL A 149 18.20 6.11 -10.74
C VAL A 149 19.15 6.14 -9.53
N ARG A 150 19.72 5.01 -9.13
CA ARG A 150 20.51 4.91 -7.90
C ARG A 150 21.80 5.72 -7.92
N LYS A 151 22.24 6.24 -9.07
CA LYS A 151 23.43 7.09 -9.21
C LYS A 151 23.41 8.31 -8.28
N ASP A 152 22.22 8.76 -7.89
CA ASP A 152 22.03 9.88 -6.97
C ASP A 152 21.92 9.47 -5.48
N PHE A 153 22.08 8.18 -5.16
CA PHE A 153 21.81 7.59 -3.85
C PHE A 153 22.95 6.65 -3.38
N ASP A 154 23.16 6.62 -2.07
CA ASP A 154 24.18 5.79 -1.41
C ASP A 154 23.67 4.37 -1.13
N THR A 155 22.38 4.25 -0.78
CA THR A 155 21.74 2.98 -0.44
C THR A 155 20.47 2.75 -1.25
N VAL A 156 20.28 1.51 -1.71
CA VAL A 156 19.02 1.02 -2.29
C VAL A 156 18.36 0.05 -1.31
N LEU A 157 17.12 0.33 -0.94
CA LEU A 157 16.25 -0.57 -0.18
C LEU A 157 15.22 -1.18 -1.13
N ILE A 158 15.13 -2.51 -1.21
CA ILE A 158 14.09 -3.20 -1.98
C ILE A 158 13.00 -3.66 -1.02
N SER A 159 11.83 -3.03 -1.07
CA SER A 159 10.66 -3.36 -0.25
C SER A 159 9.84 -4.47 -0.88
N LEU A 160 10.18 -5.72 -0.54
CA LEU A 160 9.46 -6.90 -1.02
C LEU A 160 8.22 -7.20 -0.17
N TYR A 161 7.14 -7.61 -0.83
CA TYR A 161 5.96 -8.17 -0.16
C TYR A 161 6.33 -9.49 0.53
N TRP A 162 5.64 -9.82 1.62
CA TRP A 162 6.06 -10.92 2.51
C TRP A 162 6.18 -12.28 1.82
N THR A 163 5.37 -12.57 0.80
CA THR A 163 5.49 -13.81 0.03
C THR A 163 6.65 -13.79 -0.96
N ASP A 164 7.07 -12.62 -1.44
CA ASP A 164 8.17 -12.49 -2.39
C ASP A 164 9.53 -12.56 -1.68
N VAL A 165 9.59 -12.11 -0.43
CA VAL A 165 10.74 -12.35 0.46
C VAL A 165 11.05 -13.84 0.63
N LEU A 166 10.03 -14.71 0.51
CA LEU A 166 10.20 -16.16 0.63
C LEU A 166 10.76 -16.84 -0.63
N LYS A 167 11.12 -16.07 -1.67
CA LYS A 167 11.72 -16.56 -2.91
C LYS A 167 13.24 -16.32 -2.87
N PRO A 168 14.06 -17.32 -2.53
CA PRO A 168 15.50 -17.13 -2.31
C PRO A 168 16.22 -16.58 -3.54
N ASP A 169 15.85 -17.04 -4.74
CA ASP A 169 16.49 -16.60 -5.99
C ASP A 169 16.23 -15.12 -6.27
N LEU A 170 15.01 -14.63 -5.98
CA LEU A 170 14.67 -13.21 -6.12
C LEU A 170 15.45 -12.36 -5.12
N VAL A 171 15.47 -12.77 -3.84
CA VAL A 171 16.23 -12.10 -2.78
C VAL A 171 17.72 -12.04 -3.13
N ALA A 172 18.30 -13.18 -3.52
CA ALA A 172 19.71 -13.28 -3.89
C ALA A 172 20.06 -12.40 -5.09
N SER A 173 19.16 -12.26 -6.07
CA SER A 173 19.38 -11.41 -7.25
C SER A 173 19.59 -9.93 -6.89
N TYR A 174 18.88 -9.43 -5.89
CA TYR A 174 19.04 -8.05 -5.40
C TYR A 174 20.21 -7.91 -4.42
N GLU A 175 20.39 -8.88 -3.51
CA GLU A 175 21.50 -8.84 -2.55
C GLU A 175 22.88 -8.92 -3.24
N ALA A 176 22.98 -9.66 -4.35
CA ALA A 176 24.19 -9.73 -5.17
C ALA A 176 24.63 -8.37 -5.76
N LEU A 177 23.69 -7.43 -5.90
CA LEU A 177 23.94 -6.05 -6.35
C LEU A 177 24.27 -5.11 -5.17
N GLY A 178 24.31 -5.61 -3.94
CA GLY A 178 24.53 -4.84 -2.73
C GLY A 178 23.29 -4.10 -2.22
N TYR A 179 22.11 -4.39 -2.78
CA TYR A 179 20.85 -3.83 -2.29
C TYR A 179 20.48 -4.45 -0.93
N LYS A 180 19.74 -3.69 -0.11
CA LYS A 180 19.23 -4.19 1.16
C LYS A 180 17.77 -4.57 1.01
N ILE A 181 17.42 -5.81 1.33
CA ILE A 181 16.03 -6.24 1.35
C ILE A 181 15.36 -5.71 2.62
N VAL A 182 14.17 -5.16 2.43
CA VAL A 182 13.26 -4.77 3.51
C VAL A 182 11.86 -5.29 3.21
N THR A 183 11.02 -5.35 4.22
CA THR A 183 9.64 -5.77 4.06
C THR A 183 8.76 -5.10 5.08
N SER A 184 7.52 -4.82 4.69
CA SER A 184 6.50 -4.38 5.65
C SER A 184 6.07 -5.52 6.58
N GLY A 185 6.49 -6.77 6.35
CA GLY A 185 6.23 -7.92 7.23
C GLY A 185 5.01 -8.74 6.80
N HIS A 186 4.69 -9.79 7.56
CA HIS A 186 3.54 -10.66 7.27
C HIS A 186 2.22 -9.87 7.24
N ARG A 187 1.28 -10.23 6.36
CA ARG A 187 0.01 -9.49 6.17
C ARG A 187 -0.90 -9.36 7.40
N PHE A 188 -0.68 -10.18 8.43
CA PHE A 188 -1.42 -10.15 9.71
C PHE A 188 -0.62 -9.46 10.83
N ASP A 189 0.56 -8.90 10.54
CA ASP A 189 1.31 -8.11 11.51
C ASP A 189 0.65 -6.73 11.67
N LEU A 190 0.28 -6.37 12.90
CA LEU A 190 -0.29 -5.06 13.22
C LEU A 190 0.68 -3.91 12.93
N ASN A 191 1.99 -4.19 12.92
CA ASN A 191 3.02 -3.22 12.60
C ASN A 191 3.29 -3.09 11.10
N PHE A 192 2.55 -3.76 10.22
CA PHE A 192 2.82 -3.74 8.78
C PHE A 192 2.86 -2.31 8.21
N LEU A 193 1.80 -1.54 8.45
CA LEU A 193 1.70 -0.16 7.95
C LEU A 193 2.71 0.78 8.62
N SER A 194 2.94 0.62 9.92
CA SER A 194 3.98 1.37 10.67
C SER A 194 5.39 1.11 10.16
N ARG A 195 5.68 -0.13 9.79
CA ARG A 195 6.96 -0.52 9.22
C ARG A 195 7.15 0.07 7.84
N GLN A 196 6.11 0.01 7.00
CA GLN A 196 6.11 0.69 5.69
C GLN A 196 6.37 2.19 5.84
N ARG A 197 5.67 2.86 6.76
CA ARG A 197 5.88 4.28 7.08
C ARG A 197 7.33 4.55 7.48
N SER A 198 7.92 3.70 8.31
CA SER A 198 9.31 3.85 8.76
C SER A 198 10.29 3.83 7.59
N PHE A 199 10.11 2.92 6.63
CA PHE A 199 10.97 2.86 5.44
C PHE A 199 10.78 4.05 4.51
N ILE A 200 9.53 4.48 4.29
CA ILE A 200 9.25 5.67 3.46
C ILE A 200 9.88 6.91 4.12
N GLU A 201 9.75 7.08 5.44
CA GLU A 201 10.34 8.22 6.15
C GLU A 201 11.89 8.22 6.10
N LEU A 202 12.53 7.05 6.06
CA LEU A 202 13.99 6.90 5.87
C LEU A 202 14.45 7.17 4.43
N ALA A 203 13.58 6.99 3.44
CA ALA A 203 13.91 7.23 2.04
C ALA A 203 14.07 8.73 1.76
N ASP A 204 14.94 9.07 0.81
CA ASP A 204 14.97 10.41 0.20
C ASP A 204 14.21 10.42 -1.12
N TYR A 205 14.07 9.25 -1.75
CA TYR A 205 13.35 9.07 -3.00
C TYR A 205 12.76 7.67 -3.06
N THR A 206 11.67 7.51 -3.80
CA THR A 206 10.98 6.23 -3.95
C THR A 206 10.70 5.92 -5.41
N MET A 207 10.69 4.63 -5.77
CA MET A 207 10.30 4.22 -7.12
C MET A 207 9.59 2.86 -7.11
N SER A 208 8.88 2.56 -8.19
CA SER A 208 8.23 1.26 -8.39
C SER A 208 8.12 0.94 -9.87
N ASN A 209 7.81 -0.32 -10.22
CA ASN A 209 7.54 -0.68 -11.61
C ASN A 209 6.04 -0.80 -11.95
N ASN A 210 5.18 -0.49 -10.99
CA ASN A 210 3.74 -0.51 -11.18
C ASN A 210 3.03 0.38 -10.15
N LEU A 211 1.84 0.83 -10.52
CA LEU A 211 0.94 1.57 -9.66
C LEU A 211 0.45 0.70 -8.50
N GLY A 212 0.42 1.28 -7.30
CA GLY A 212 -0.16 0.67 -6.11
C GLY A 212 -0.36 1.71 -5.03
N THR A 213 -0.93 1.29 -3.90
CA THR A 213 -1.27 2.19 -2.77
C THR A 213 -0.03 2.94 -2.22
N HIS A 214 1.16 2.34 -2.34
CA HIS A 214 2.43 2.93 -1.89
C HIS A 214 2.73 4.27 -2.57
N VAL A 215 2.28 4.50 -3.80
CA VAL A 215 2.54 5.75 -4.55
C VAL A 215 2.03 6.96 -3.77
N GLY A 216 0.73 6.98 -3.44
CA GLY A 216 0.16 8.08 -2.66
C GLY A 216 0.68 8.13 -1.22
N TYR A 217 1.04 6.99 -0.62
CA TYR A 217 1.71 7.00 0.69
C TYR A 217 3.08 7.69 0.67
N CYS A 218 3.85 7.52 -0.40
CA CYS A 218 5.14 8.19 -0.57
C CYS A 218 4.93 9.70 -0.67
N ILE A 219 4.02 10.15 -1.54
CA ILE A 219 3.70 11.58 -1.69
C ILE A 219 3.14 12.18 -0.40
N HIS A 220 2.23 11.48 0.29
CA HIS A 220 1.68 11.89 1.59
C HIS A 220 2.77 12.16 2.63
N LEU A 221 3.78 11.27 2.69
CA LEU A 221 4.93 11.41 3.58
C LEU A 221 6.03 12.33 3.02
N ASN A 222 5.68 13.12 2.00
CA ASN A 222 6.53 14.08 1.31
C ASN A 222 7.81 13.46 0.74
N LYS A 223 7.67 12.28 0.12
CA LYS A 223 8.72 11.56 -0.60
C LYS A 223 8.39 11.51 -2.09
N PRO A 224 9.23 12.07 -2.97
CA PRO A 224 9.08 11.95 -4.41
C PRO A 224 8.98 10.48 -4.86
N HIS A 225 8.20 10.24 -5.91
CA HIS A 225 7.97 8.89 -6.44
C HIS A 225 8.09 8.87 -7.96
N TYR A 226 8.72 7.82 -8.47
CA TYR A 226 8.83 7.52 -9.90
C TYR A 226 8.25 6.13 -10.22
N ILE A 227 7.37 6.05 -11.22
CA ILE A 227 6.84 4.78 -11.72
C ILE A 227 7.52 4.46 -13.06
N PHE A 228 8.40 3.47 -13.04
CA PHE A 228 8.91 2.83 -14.24
C PHE A 228 7.90 1.79 -14.73
N GLN A 229 6.88 2.24 -15.46
CA GLN A 229 5.78 1.35 -15.82
C GLN A 229 6.25 0.21 -16.73
N GLN A 230 6.13 -1.03 -16.22
CA GLN A 230 6.37 -2.25 -16.99
C GLN A 230 5.09 -3.06 -17.14
N ARG A 231 5.10 -3.98 -18.10
CA ARG A 231 4.06 -5.00 -18.18
C ARG A 231 4.28 -6.05 -17.10
N VAL A 232 3.29 -6.20 -16.22
CA VAL A 232 3.26 -7.22 -15.16
C VAL A 232 2.22 -8.27 -15.52
N PHE A 233 2.62 -9.55 -15.47
CA PHE A 233 1.74 -10.68 -15.66
C PHE A 233 1.32 -11.25 -14.30
N TYR A 234 0.05 -11.61 -14.17
CA TYR A 234 -0.50 -12.17 -12.93
C TYR A 234 -0.98 -13.59 -13.18
N ASP A 235 -0.21 -14.56 -12.69
CA ASP A 235 -0.46 -15.98 -12.89
C ASP A 235 -1.14 -16.58 -11.66
N ALA A 236 -2.40 -16.99 -11.81
CA ALA A 236 -3.15 -17.65 -10.76
C ALA A 236 -2.61 -19.07 -10.51
N LYS A 237 -2.50 -19.46 -9.23
CA LYS A 237 -1.98 -20.79 -8.82
C LYS A 237 -2.91 -21.95 -9.22
N ASP A 238 -4.20 -21.67 -9.42
CA ASP A 238 -5.23 -22.68 -9.69
C ASP A 238 -6.40 -22.10 -10.51
N GLN A 239 -7.16 -22.99 -11.16
CA GLN A 239 -8.30 -22.62 -12.01
C GLN A 239 -9.40 -21.88 -11.25
N LYS A 240 -9.57 -22.12 -9.94
CA LYS A 240 -10.58 -21.45 -9.13
C LYS A 240 -10.22 -19.98 -8.90
N THR A 241 -8.94 -19.71 -8.67
CA THR A 241 -8.37 -18.38 -8.51
C THR A 241 -8.38 -17.64 -9.84
N GLN A 242 -8.03 -18.32 -10.95
CA GLN A 242 -8.13 -17.76 -12.28
C GLN A 242 -9.56 -17.35 -12.63
N LYS A 243 -10.54 -18.21 -12.34
CA LYS A 243 -11.96 -17.92 -12.54
C LYS A 243 -12.45 -16.76 -11.66
N HIS A 244 -12.03 -16.70 -10.40
CA HIS A 244 -12.35 -15.56 -9.54
C HIS A 244 -11.79 -14.25 -10.11
N LEU A 245 -10.58 -14.25 -10.66
CA LEU A 245 -10.00 -13.06 -11.28
C LEU A 245 -10.74 -12.66 -12.56
N SER A 246 -11.11 -13.63 -13.41
CA SER A 246 -11.84 -13.34 -14.65
C SER A 246 -13.27 -12.86 -14.41
N ASP A 247 -13.92 -13.41 -13.39
CA ASP A 247 -15.32 -13.09 -13.06
C ASP A 247 -15.42 -11.82 -12.18
N ALA A 248 -14.30 -11.35 -11.63
CA ALA A 248 -14.26 -10.20 -10.73
C ALA A 248 -14.53 -8.87 -11.44
N SER A 249 -14.19 -8.73 -12.72
CA SER A 249 -14.35 -7.46 -13.45
C SER A 249 -15.06 -7.65 -14.78
N ASN A 250 -15.86 -6.66 -15.17
CA ASN A 250 -16.48 -6.60 -16.49
C ASN A 250 -15.71 -5.63 -17.41
N GLN A 251 -16.17 -5.48 -18.65
CA GLN A 251 -15.55 -4.60 -19.64
C GLN A 251 -15.48 -3.13 -19.16
N ASP A 252 -16.54 -2.64 -18.52
CA ASP A 252 -16.61 -1.27 -18.01
C ASP A 252 -15.62 -1.05 -16.86
N ASN A 253 -15.47 -2.04 -15.98
CA ASN A 253 -14.45 -2.03 -14.93
C ASN A 253 -13.03 -1.98 -15.51
N ASN A 254 -12.75 -2.76 -16.55
CA ASN A 254 -11.44 -2.78 -17.19
C ASN A 254 -11.13 -1.45 -17.89
N LEU A 255 -12.10 -0.87 -18.61
CA LEU A 255 -11.92 0.43 -19.29
C LEU A 255 -11.68 1.56 -18.29
N THR A 256 -12.45 1.60 -17.20
CA THR A 256 -12.27 2.62 -16.16
C THR A 256 -10.91 2.46 -15.48
N TYR A 257 -10.53 1.22 -15.14
CA TYR A 257 -9.22 0.93 -14.57
C TYR A 257 -8.07 1.37 -15.50
N GLU A 258 -8.13 1.03 -16.79
CA GLU A 258 -7.10 1.40 -17.77
C GLU A 258 -6.97 2.91 -17.93
N TRP A 259 -8.10 3.62 -17.93
CA TRP A 259 -8.11 5.09 -18.01
C TRP A 259 -7.46 5.73 -16.79
N GLU A 260 -7.82 5.30 -15.58
CA GLU A 260 -7.24 5.84 -14.34
C GLU A 260 -5.77 5.46 -14.18
N LEU A 261 -5.40 4.22 -14.52
CA LEU A 261 -4.01 3.77 -14.55
C LEU A 261 -3.18 4.68 -15.46
N LYS A 262 -3.69 4.99 -16.66
CA LYS A 262 -3.01 5.89 -17.60
C LYS A 262 -2.87 7.30 -17.01
N GLU A 263 -3.97 7.88 -16.50
CA GLU A 263 -3.96 9.22 -15.90
C GLU A 263 -2.91 9.33 -14.78
N ILE A 264 -2.86 8.34 -13.89
CA ILE A 264 -1.92 8.34 -12.78
C ILE A 264 -0.50 8.11 -13.29
N CYS A 265 -0.24 7.07 -14.07
CA CYS A 265 1.11 6.76 -14.54
C CYS A 265 1.72 7.91 -15.35
N GLU A 266 0.94 8.65 -16.13
CA GLU A 266 1.41 9.85 -16.84
C GLU A 266 1.98 10.93 -15.90
N ALA A 267 1.44 11.07 -14.69
CA ALA A 267 1.94 12.02 -13.69
C ALA A 267 3.21 11.55 -12.96
N PHE A 268 3.55 10.26 -13.05
CA PHE A 268 4.66 9.65 -12.31
C PHE A 268 5.71 8.97 -13.22
N ASN A 269 5.60 9.10 -14.54
CA ASN A 269 6.49 8.41 -15.49
C ASN A 269 7.83 9.11 -15.76
N GLN A 270 8.11 10.23 -15.09
CA GLN A 270 9.39 10.93 -15.17
C GLN A 270 10.11 10.87 -13.83
N TYR A 271 11.44 10.71 -13.90
CA TYR A 271 12.30 10.83 -12.72
C TYR A 271 12.51 12.32 -12.39
N GLU A 272 11.66 12.83 -11.51
CA GLU A 272 11.68 14.21 -11.02
C GLU A 272 12.15 14.23 -9.56
N ILE A 273 13.14 15.06 -9.21
CA ILE A 273 13.70 15.10 -7.85
C ILE A 273 12.69 15.63 -6.83
N ASP A 274 11.79 16.51 -7.26
CA ASP A 274 10.77 17.12 -6.41
C ASP A 274 9.37 16.57 -6.73
N ILE A 275 8.48 16.62 -5.74
CA ILE A 275 7.06 16.29 -5.94
C ILE A 275 6.42 17.40 -6.76
N THR A 276 5.90 17.06 -7.94
CA THR A 276 5.23 18.03 -8.82
C THR A 276 3.82 18.35 -8.33
N GLU A 277 3.27 19.50 -8.71
CA GLU A 277 1.88 19.84 -8.39
C GLU A 277 0.90 18.82 -8.97
N LYS A 278 1.18 18.32 -10.19
CA LYS A 278 0.35 17.28 -10.82
C LYS A 278 0.33 15.99 -10.00
N GLN A 279 1.45 15.59 -9.41
CA GLN A 279 1.49 14.44 -8.50
C GLN A 279 0.65 14.68 -7.24
N ARG A 280 0.69 15.89 -6.67
CA ARG A 280 -0.15 16.26 -5.51
C ARG A 280 -1.64 16.23 -5.85
N GLU A 281 -2.03 16.78 -7.01
CA GLU A 281 -3.41 16.75 -7.50
C GLU A 281 -3.92 15.32 -7.68
N ILE A 282 -3.11 14.43 -8.27
CA ILE A 282 -3.47 13.02 -8.42
C ILE A 282 -3.63 12.34 -7.06
N VAL A 283 -2.71 12.57 -6.13
CA VAL A 283 -2.81 11.98 -4.79
C VAL A 283 -4.00 12.53 -4.02
N GLU A 284 -4.35 13.80 -4.18
CA GLU A 284 -5.58 14.36 -3.63
C GLU A 284 -6.83 13.66 -4.19
N GLU A 285 -6.97 13.50 -5.51
CA GLU A 285 -8.19 12.92 -6.10
C GLU A 285 -8.35 11.43 -5.77
N TYR A 286 -7.25 10.66 -5.76
CA TYR A 286 -7.28 9.20 -5.62
C TYR A 286 -7.04 8.71 -4.17
N TRP A 287 -6.11 9.33 -3.45
CA TRP A 287 -5.81 8.96 -2.05
C TRP A 287 -6.52 9.84 -1.03
N GLY A 288 -6.97 11.05 -1.39
CA GLY A 288 -7.83 11.89 -0.54
C GLY A 288 -7.12 12.61 0.60
N GLU A 289 -6.10 13.42 0.33
CA GLU A 289 -5.39 14.20 1.37
C GLU A 289 -6.35 15.10 2.16
N SER A 290 -7.33 15.73 1.50
CA SER A 290 -8.37 16.54 2.15
C SER A 290 -9.34 15.74 3.02
N TYR A 291 -9.34 14.42 2.92
CA TYR A 291 -10.18 13.53 3.73
C TYR A 291 -9.52 13.09 5.03
N ILE A 292 -8.25 13.48 5.27
CA ILE A 292 -7.57 13.21 6.54
C ILE A 292 -8.38 13.78 7.70
N ARG A 293 -8.43 13.00 8.79
CA ARG A 293 -9.21 13.33 9.99
C ARG A 293 -8.29 13.55 11.19
N THR A 294 -8.67 14.51 12.02
CA THR A 294 -8.14 14.61 13.38
C THR A 294 -8.60 13.39 14.20
N PRO A 295 -7.95 13.10 15.35
CA PRO A 295 -8.35 12.02 16.24
C PRO A 295 -9.83 12.09 16.65
N GLU A 296 -10.36 13.29 16.89
CA GLU A 296 -11.75 13.50 17.31
C GLU A 296 -12.73 13.29 16.16
N GLU A 297 -12.45 13.82 14.97
CA GLU A 297 -13.28 13.62 13.78
C GLU A 297 -13.34 12.14 13.40
N LEU A 298 -12.19 11.45 13.38
CA LEU A 298 -12.14 10.02 13.06
C LEU A 298 -12.93 9.21 14.10
N ARG A 299 -12.75 9.51 15.39
CA ARG A 299 -13.51 8.88 16.47
C ARG A 299 -15.01 9.04 16.28
N ASN A 300 -15.46 10.23 15.90
CA ASN A 300 -16.89 10.50 15.66
C ASN A 300 -17.39 9.65 14.50
N LEU A 301 -16.73 9.70 13.34
CA LEU A 301 -17.09 8.91 12.17
C LEU A 301 -17.18 7.40 12.46
N LEU A 302 -16.23 6.87 13.25
CA LEU A 302 -16.18 5.44 13.58
C LEU A 302 -17.12 5.02 14.73
N ARG A 303 -17.62 5.96 15.56
CA ARG A 303 -18.56 5.66 16.66
C ARG A 303 -20.03 5.67 16.24
N TYR A 304 -20.38 6.47 15.23
CA TYR A 304 -21.77 6.69 14.80
C TYR A 304 -22.32 5.61 13.86
N SER A 305 -21.57 4.54 13.58
CA SER A 305 -22.13 3.29 13.08
C SER A 305 -22.97 2.56 14.16
N LYS A 306 -23.85 3.26 14.90
CA LYS A 306 -24.77 2.66 15.86
C LYS A 306 -26.11 2.34 15.25
#